data_AF-A0A0N9W5G9-F1
#
_entry.id   AF-A0A0N9W5G9-F1
#
_cell.length_a   1.000
_cell.length_b   1.000
_cell.length_c   1.000
_cell.angle_alpha   90.00
_cell.angle_beta   90.00
_cell.angle_gamma   90.00
#
_symmetry.space_group_name_H-M   'P 1'
#
loop_
_entity.id
_entity.type
_entity.pdbx_description
1 polymer ?
#
loop_
_entity_poly.entity_id
_entity_poly.type
_entity_poly.pdbx_seq_one_letter_code
_entity_poly.pdbx_strand_id
1 'polypeptide(L)'
;MSFMKSKILLSTIIALASFSSVATFASDEQAKKLDAAFKSTNIKQGLINVCVDDYTKAGALNKLTKAEVTKLCKCNVESRGRMTESQKWELQSATNAKNQAKVKEILDRLQKADEPKIKACLGPDLQKKLLSLQAK
;
A
#
# COMPACT_ATOMS: atom_id res chain seq x y z
N MET A 1 -0.05 -21.81 28.29
CA MET A 1 1.11 -20.91 28.20
C MET A 1 1.91 -21.25 26.95
N SER A 2 1.93 -20.36 25.95
CA SER A 2 3.12 -19.96 25.20
C SER A 2 2.67 -18.97 24.12
N PHE A 3 2.64 -17.68 24.48
CA PHE A 3 2.63 -16.63 23.49
C PHE A 3 4.01 -16.69 22.80
N MET A 4 4.04 -17.08 21.53
CA MET A 4 5.24 -16.96 20.71
C MET A 4 5.69 -15.50 20.74
N LYS A 5 6.69 -15.23 21.57
CA LYS A 5 7.55 -14.04 21.53
C LYS A 5 8.34 -14.10 20.23
N SER A 6 7.66 -13.88 19.11
CA SER A 6 8.36 -13.70 17.83
C SER A 6 8.94 -12.30 17.87
N LYS A 7 10.22 -12.22 18.21
CA LYS A 7 11.09 -11.08 17.93
C LYS A 7 11.06 -10.90 16.41
N ILE A 8 10.07 -10.18 15.90
CA ILE A 8 10.07 -9.69 14.53
C ILE A 8 11.22 -8.68 14.49
N LEU A 9 12.38 -9.19 14.09
CA LEU A 9 13.60 -8.45 13.85
C LEU A 9 13.29 -7.35 12.82
N LEU A 10 13.05 -6.14 13.33
CA LEU A 10 13.54 -4.81 12.93
C LEU A 10 13.99 -4.52 11.47
N SER A 11 13.58 -5.28 10.44
CA SER A 11 14.07 -5.10 9.06
C SER A 11 13.00 -5.09 7.96
N THR A 12 11.73 -4.83 8.31
CA THR A 12 10.64 -4.55 7.36
C THR A 12 10.29 -3.05 7.30
N ILE A 13 11.28 -2.21 7.57
CA ILE A 13 11.09 -0.77 7.63
C ILE A 13 10.82 -0.25 6.21
N ILE A 14 9.57 0.14 5.97
CA ILE A 14 8.93 0.42 4.68
C ILE A 14 8.32 -0.83 4.04
N ALA A 15 7.68 -1.67 4.86
CA ALA A 15 6.38 -2.21 4.51
C ALA A 15 5.42 -1.03 4.33
N LEU A 16 5.50 -0.39 3.16
CA LEU A 16 4.40 0.41 2.68
C LEU A 16 3.19 -0.50 2.68
N ALA A 17 2.18 -0.15 3.47
CA ALA A 17 0.88 -0.81 3.46
C ALA A 17 0.13 -0.59 2.12
N SER A 18 0.85 -0.54 1.00
CA SER A 18 0.36 -0.18 -0.33
C SER A 18 0.16 -1.35 -1.27
N PHE A 19 0.60 -2.54 -0.88
CA PHE A 19 0.23 -3.78 -1.58
C PHE A 19 -0.55 -4.76 -0.69
N SER A 20 -0.41 -4.67 0.63
CA SER A 20 -1.11 -5.54 1.59
C SER A 20 -2.52 -5.07 1.96
N SER A 21 -2.91 -3.83 1.62
CA SER A 21 -4.26 -3.30 1.90
C SER A 21 -5.37 -3.96 1.05
N VAL A 22 -5.03 -4.77 0.03
CA VAL A 22 -6.03 -5.56 -0.71
C VAL A 22 -6.50 -6.79 0.10
N ALA A 23 -5.74 -7.25 1.09
CA ALA A 23 -6.06 -8.49 1.80
C ALA A 23 -6.98 -8.31 3.03
N THR A 24 -7.16 -7.10 3.55
CA THR A 24 -7.94 -6.87 4.81
C THR A 24 -9.20 -6.03 4.63
N PHE A 25 -9.45 -5.48 3.42
CA PHE A 25 -10.66 -4.71 3.15
C PHE A 25 -11.33 -5.11 1.82
N ALA A 26 -11.49 -6.41 1.56
CA ALA A 26 -12.32 -6.87 0.45
C ALA A 26 -13.82 -6.76 0.77
N SER A 27 -14.28 -5.56 1.16
CA SER A 27 -15.72 -5.27 1.26
C SER A 27 -16.27 -4.92 -0.12
N ASP A 28 -17.52 -5.28 -0.40
CA ASP A 28 -18.22 -4.91 -1.64
C ASP A 28 -18.18 -3.40 -1.89
N GLU A 29 -18.24 -2.62 -0.80
CA GLU A 29 -18.14 -1.16 -0.82
C GLU A 29 -16.79 -0.67 -1.38
N GLN A 30 -15.69 -1.29 -0.99
CA GLN A 30 -14.36 -0.93 -1.50
C GLN A 30 -14.18 -1.35 -2.96
N ALA A 31 -14.70 -2.52 -3.34
CA ALA A 31 -14.68 -2.96 -4.73
C ALA A 31 -15.43 -1.97 -5.65
N LYS A 32 -16.59 -1.46 -5.21
CA LYS A 32 -17.35 -0.42 -5.92
C LYS A 32 -16.58 0.89 -6.04
N LYS A 33 -15.94 1.34 -4.95
CA LYS A 33 -15.12 2.56 -4.96
C LYS A 33 -13.92 2.46 -5.91
N LEU A 34 -13.26 1.29 -5.94
CA LEU A 34 -12.17 1.02 -6.88
C LEU A 34 -12.66 1.00 -8.34
N ASP A 35 -13.76 0.32 -8.62
CA ASP A 35 -14.38 0.30 -9.96
C ASP A 35 -14.74 1.72 -10.43
N ALA A 36 -15.35 2.53 -9.57
CA ALA A 36 -15.65 3.93 -9.86
C ALA A 36 -14.37 4.76 -10.13
N ALA A 37 -13.30 4.53 -9.37
CA ALA A 37 -12.02 5.20 -9.60
C ALA A 37 -11.39 4.84 -10.96
N PHE A 38 -11.52 3.58 -11.42
CA PHE A 38 -11.03 3.16 -12.73
C PHE A 38 -11.87 3.67 -13.90
N LYS A 39 -13.13 4.03 -13.68
CA LYS A 39 -14.03 4.65 -14.67
C LYS A 39 -13.96 6.18 -14.69
N SER A 40 -13.21 6.79 -13.77
CA SER A 40 -13.03 8.24 -13.67
C SER A 40 -12.24 8.82 -14.84
N THR A 41 -12.53 10.08 -15.20
CA THR A 41 -11.70 10.88 -16.14
C THR A 41 -10.31 11.19 -15.58
N ASN A 42 -10.11 11.02 -14.27
CA ASN A 42 -8.80 11.10 -13.61
C ASN A 42 -8.63 9.91 -12.65
N ILE A 43 -8.18 8.78 -13.21
CA ILE A 43 -7.98 7.52 -12.48
C ILE A 43 -7.00 7.71 -11.31
N LYS A 44 -5.90 8.44 -11.53
CA LYS A 44 -4.88 8.67 -10.49
C LYS A 44 -5.48 9.33 -9.25
N GLN A 45 -6.22 10.43 -9.44
CA GLN A 45 -6.86 11.12 -8.32
C GLN A 45 -7.96 10.26 -7.68
N GLY A 46 -8.73 9.52 -8.49
CA GLY A 46 -9.72 8.57 -7.99
C GLY A 46 -9.11 7.54 -7.03
N LEU A 47 -8.02 6.90 -7.44
CA LEU A 47 -7.31 5.92 -6.60
C LEU A 47 -6.72 6.54 -5.33
N ILE A 48 -6.23 7.79 -5.40
CA ILE A 48 -5.76 8.51 -4.21
C ILE A 48 -6.91 8.73 -3.23
N ASN A 49 -8.08 9.15 -3.72
CA ASN A 49 -9.24 9.39 -2.87
C ASN A 49 -9.72 8.11 -2.19
N VAL A 50 -9.79 6.99 -2.92
CA VAL A 50 -10.13 5.67 -2.33
C VAL A 50 -9.13 5.32 -1.22
N CYS A 51 -7.84 5.47 -1.48
CA CYS A 51 -6.82 5.24 -0.45
C CYS A 51 -7.01 6.15 0.78
N VAL A 52 -7.25 7.45 0.59
CA VAL A 52 -7.46 8.39 1.70
C VAL A 52 -8.68 8.03 2.53
N ASP A 53 -9.77 7.63 1.86
CA ASP A 53 -10.99 7.14 2.51
C ASP A 53 -10.70 5.91 3.37
N ASP A 54 -9.97 4.93 2.84
CA ASP A 54 -9.63 3.70 3.55
C ASP A 54 -8.77 3.98 4.78
N TYR A 55 -7.73 4.81 4.65
CA TYR A 55 -6.90 5.23 5.79
C TYR A 55 -7.70 6.04 6.82
N THR A 56 -8.64 6.86 6.37
CA THR A 56 -9.51 7.63 7.27
C THR A 56 -10.42 6.70 8.07
N LYS A 57 -11.07 5.74 7.41
CA LYS A 57 -11.91 4.71 8.06
C LYS A 57 -11.11 3.84 9.02
N ALA A 58 -9.85 3.55 8.69
CA ALA A 58 -8.93 2.82 9.56
C ALA A 58 -8.40 3.65 10.75
N GLY A 59 -8.84 4.91 10.91
CA GLY A 59 -8.44 5.76 12.03
C GLY A 59 -7.05 6.37 11.90
N ALA A 60 -6.45 6.38 10.70
CA ALA A 60 -5.12 6.93 10.49
C ALA A 60 -5.02 8.42 10.86
N LEU A 61 -6.14 9.15 10.78
CA LEU A 61 -6.21 10.56 11.17
C LEU A 61 -5.96 10.81 12.67
N ASN A 62 -5.98 9.77 13.50
CA ASN A 62 -5.59 9.86 14.91
C ASN A 62 -4.07 10.02 15.11
N LYS A 63 -3.27 9.71 14.07
CA LYS A 63 -1.80 9.69 14.12
C LYS A 63 -1.15 10.51 13.00
N LEU A 64 -1.85 10.68 11.88
CA LEU A 64 -1.41 11.43 10.72
C LEU A 64 -2.41 12.54 10.41
N THR A 65 -1.94 13.66 9.89
CA THR A 65 -2.81 14.70 9.34
C THR A 65 -3.41 14.23 8.01
N LYS A 66 -4.52 14.85 7.58
CA LYS A 66 -5.12 14.58 6.27
C LYS A 66 -4.12 14.81 5.12
N ALA A 67 -3.25 15.82 5.24
CA ALA A 67 -2.22 16.11 4.25
C ALA A 67 -1.17 14.98 4.18
N GLU A 68 -0.74 14.45 5.32
CA GLU A 68 0.20 13.32 5.40
C GLU A 68 -0.41 12.03 4.85
N VAL A 69 -1.68 11.73 5.16
CA VAL A 69 -2.41 10.59 4.57
C VAL A 69 -2.54 10.75 3.06
N THR A 70 -2.90 11.95 2.59
CA THR A 70 -3.01 12.23 1.15
C THR A 70 -1.65 12.06 0.45
N LYS A 71 -0.56 12.53 1.07
CA LYS A 71 0.80 12.36 0.55
C LYS A 71 1.20 10.89 0.49
N LEU A 72 0.95 10.14 1.57
CA LEU A 72 1.17 8.69 1.61
C LEU A 72 0.43 7.97 0.47
N CYS A 73 -0.87 8.25 0.31
CA CYS A 73 -1.69 7.68 -0.75
C CYS A 73 -1.19 8.05 -2.15
N LYS A 74 -0.82 9.31 -2.37
CA LYS A 74 -0.23 9.76 -3.63
C LYS A 74 1.02 8.96 -3.98
N CYS A 75 1.98 8.85 -3.06
CA CYS A 75 3.23 8.13 -3.30
C CYS A 75 3.00 6.64 -3.64
N ASN A 76 2.01 6.02 -3.01
CA ASN A 76 1.63 4.63 -3.26
C ASN A 76 0.94 4.42 -4.60
N VAL A 77 -0.01 5.29 -4.97
CA VAL A 77 -0.66 5.23 -6.29
C VAL A 77 0.36 5.49 -7.40
N GLU A 78 1.30 6.40 -7.20
CA GLU A 78 2.39 6.65 -8.15
C GLU A 78 3.32 5.44 -8.29
N SER A 79 3.60 4.71 -7.20
CA SER A 79 4.36 3.46 -7.27
C SER A 79 3.65 2.39 -8.11
N ARG A 80 2.35 2.18 -7.85
CA ARG A 80 1.54 1.26 -8.66
C ARG A 80 1.49 1.68 -10.13
N GLY A 81 1.44 2.99 -10.40
CA GLY A 81 1.48 3.55 -11.74
C GLY A 81 2.80 3.32 -12.49
N ARG A 82 3.91 3.05 -11.79
CA ARG A 82 5.21 2.72 -12.39
C ARG A 82 5.38 1.24 -12.74
N MET A 83 4.45 0.38 -12.34
CA MET A 83 4.50 -1.02 -12.73
C MET A 83 4.42 -1.13 -14.26
N THR A 84 5.38 -1.83 -14.84
CA THR A 84 5.36 -2.17 -16.26
C THR A 84 4.22 -3.16 -16.56
N GLU A 85 3.76 -3.21 -17.81
CA GLU A 85 2.74 -4.19 -18.22
C GLU A 85 3.17 -5.63 -17.97
N SER A 86 4.45 -5.95 -18.18
CA SER A 86 5.00 -7.28 -17.88
C SER A 86 4.85 -7.64 -16.39
N GLN A 87 5.15 -6.70 -15.48
CA GLN A 87 4.98 -6.90 -14.04
C GLN A 87 3.51 -7.04 -13.63
N LYS A 88 2.60 -6.30 -14.30
CA LYS A 88 1.16 -6.43 -14.08
C LYS A 88 0.65 -7.79 -14.54
N TRP A 89 1.07 -8.27 -15.71
CA TRP A 89 0.71 -9.60 -16.22
C TRP A 89 1.23 -10.71 -15.33
N GLU A 90 2.48 -10.64 -14.86
CA GLU A 90 3.05 -11.63 -13.94
C GLU A 90 2.22 -11.72 -12.65
N LEU A 91 1.88 -10.57 -12.07
CA LEU A 91 1.05 -10.50 -10.85
C LEU A 91 -0.36 -11.03 -11.09
N GLN A 92 -0.99 -10.66 -12.21
CA GLN A 92 -2.34 -11.10 -12.56
C GLN A 92 -2.37 -12.60 -12.83
N SER A 93 -1.39 -13.15 -13.55
CA SER A 93 -1.29 -14.59 -13.81
C SER A 93 -1.11 -15.38 -12.52
N ALA A 94 -0.25 -14.92 -11.60
CA ALA A 94 -0.09 -15.55 -10.28
C ALA A 94 -1.40 -15.52 -9.46
N THR A 95 -2.15 -14.41 -9.56
CA THR A 95 -3.46 -14.25 -8.90
C THR A 95 -4.51 -15.19 -9.48
N ASN A 96 -4.62 -15.26 -10.81
CA ASN A 96 -5.54 -16.17 -11.50
C ASN A 96 -5.23 -17.65 -11.20
N ALA A 97 -3.95 -17.98 -11.10
CA ALA A 97 -3.47 -19.30 -10.67
C ALA A 97 -3.67 -19.57 -9.17
N LYS A 98 -4.22 -18.61 -8.40
CA LYS A 98 -4.41 -18.67 -6.94
C LYS A 98 -3.11 -18.96 -6.17
N ASN A 99 -1.96 -18.63 -6.75
CA ASN A 99 -0.65 -18.88 -6.14
C ASN A 99 -0.25 -17.70 -5.25
N GLN A 100 -0.76 -17.69 -4.01
CA GLN A 100 -0.53 -16.61 -3.05
C GLN A 100 0.94 -16.42 -2.68
N ALA A 101 1.72 -17.51 -2.65
CA ALA A 101 3.15 -17.42 -2.40
C ALA A 101 3.86 -16.63 -3.51
N LYS A 102 3.51 -16.91 -4.79
CA LYS A 102 4.07 -16.19 -5.93
C LYS A 102 3.60 -14.75 -6.00
N VAL A 103 2.32 -14.48 -5.69
CA VAL A 103 1.79 -13.11 -5.55
C VAL A 103 2.63 -12.33 -4.54
N LYS A 104 2.85 -12.89 -3.35
CA LYS A 104 3.67 -12.24 -2.31
C LYS A 104 5.11 -11.99 -2.77
N GLU A 105 5.75 -12.98 -3.39
CA GLU A 105 7.12 -12.84 -3.91
C GLU A 105 7.23 -11.70 -4.94
N ILE A 106 6.29 -11.62 -5.88
CA ILE A 106 6.23 -10.57 -6.90
C ILE A 106 6.06 -9.20 -6.23
N LEU A 107 5.12 -9.08 -5.30
CA LEU A 107 4.86 -7.83 -4.58
C LEU A 107 6.07 -7.38 -3.76
N ASP A 108 6.73 -8.29 -3.04
CA ASP A 108 7.94 -7.99 -2.27
C ASP A 108 9.07 -7.49 -3.18
N ARG A 109 9.27 -8.13 -4.33
CA ARG A 109 10.28 -7.73 -5.32
C ARG A 109 9.99 -6.35 -5.91
N LEU A 110 8.73 -6.09 -6.26
CA LEU A 110 8.29 -4.79 -6.77
C LEU A 110 8.45 -3.69 -5.72
N GLN A 111 8.06 -3.98 -4.48
CA GLN A 111 8.19 -3.04 -3.38
C GLN A 111 9.65 -2.68 -3.11
N LYS A 112 10.56 -3.66 -3.08
CA LYS A 112 12.01 -3.41 -2.93
C LYS A 112 12.56 -2.53 -4.05
N ALA A 113 12.17 -2.80 -5.29
CA ALA A 113 12.63 -2.04 -6.44
C ALA A 113 12.16 -0.57 -6.41
N ASP A 114 10.98 -0.32 -5.83
CA ASP A 114 10.34 1.00 -5.84
C ASP A 114 10.49 1.76 -4.52
N GLU A 115 11.00 1.09 -3.47
CA GLU A 115 11.22 1.63 -2.12
C GLU A 115 11.98 2.98 -2.11
N PRO A 116 13.09 3.17 -2.87
CA PRO A 116 13.82 4.44 -2.86
C PRO A 116 12.97 5.61 -3.37
N LYS A 117 12.16 5.36 -4.41
CA LYS A 117 11.28 6.38 -5.01
C LYS A 117 10.16 6.74 -4.06
N ILE A 118 9.66 5.77 -3.31
CA ILE A 118 8.57 6.00 -2.36
C ILE A 118 9.09 6.75 -1.14
N LYS A 119 10.25 6.38 -0.59
CA LYS A 119 10.96 7.16 0.44
C LYS A 119 11.13 8.61 0.00
N ALA A 120 11.68 8.82 -1.20
CA ALA A 120 11.85 10.16 -1.76
C ALA A 120 10.52 10.93 -1.86
N CYS A 121 9.46 10.29 -2.35
CA CYS A 121 8.14 10.90 -2.47
C CYS A 121 7.54 11.30 -1.10
N LEU A 122 7.67 10.45 -0.08
CA LEU A 122 7.16 10.73 1.27
C LEU A 122 7.89 11.91 1.92
N GLY A 123 9.20 12.03 1.68
CA GLY A 123 10.07 13.00 2.33
C GLY A 123 10.45 12.59 3.77
N PRO A 124 11.44 13.25 4.37
CA PRO A 124 12.08 12.80 5.61
C PRO A 124 11.14 12.83 6.82
N ASP A 125 10.31 13.87 6.96
CA ASP A 125 9.44 14.04 8.13
C ASP A 125 8.36 12.96 8.21
N LEU A 126 7.67 12.74 7.09
CA LEU A 126 6.63 11.72 7.01
C LEU A 126 7.23 10.32 7.17
N GLN A 127 8.41 10.05 6.61
CA GLN A 127 9.13 8.81 6.87
C GLN A 127 9.39 8.63 8.36
N LYS A 128 10.06 9.58 9.02
CA LYS A 128 10.37 9.52 10.46
C LYS A 128 9.11 9.27 11.30
N LYS A 129 8.01 9.94 10.96
CA LYS A 129 6.73 9.77 11.65
C LYS A 129 6.17 8.36 11.45
N LEU A 130 6.14 7.84 10.23
CA LEU A 130 5.69 6.48 9.94
C LEU A 130 6.55 5.43 10.69
N LEU A 131 7.87 5.62 10.77
CA LEU A 131 8.76 4.76 11.56
C LEU A 131 8.40 4.75 13.04
N SER A 132 8.12 5.92 13.61
CA SER A 132 7.74 6.03 15.03
C SER A 132 6.41 5.34 15.36
N LEU A 133 5.54 5.17 14.36
CA LEU A 133 4.27 4.45 14.49
C LEU A 133 4.44 2.93 14.37
N GLN A 134 5.51 2.47 13.72
CA GLN A 134 5.85 1.04 13.58
C GLN A 134 6.66 0.48 14.76
N ALA A 135 7.32 1.36 15.53
CA ALA A 135 8.11 0.98 16.70
C ALA A 135 7.29 0.87 18.00
N LYS A 136 5.97 1.06 17.93
CA LYS A 136 5.01 0.90 19.04
C LYS A 136 4.10 -0.28 18.77
#